data_AF-A0A356NCW7-F1
#
_entry.id   AF-A0A356NCW7-F1
#
_cell.length_a   1.000
_cell.length_b   1.000
_cell.length_c   1.000
_cell.angle_alpha   90.00
_cell.angle_beta   90.00
_cell.angle_gamma   90.00
#
_symmetry.space_group_name_H-M   'P 1'
#
loop_
_entity.id
_entity.type
_entity.pdbx_description
1 polymer ?
#
loop_
_entity_poly.entity_id
_entity_poly.type
_entity_poly.pdbx_seq_one_letter_code
_entity_poly.pdbx_strand_id
1 'polypeptide(L)'
;MVLGPNICNPGDNGAETSKTCVILYKPIRWPEAITSIGGEFRAYVEYRDGNGNWAGVRTNAIGPITSAGISFSQESDSVEEDVGTHNVGVTLNPAPAANTTFTYTVSGTATAGSDFTIANSGVVTVPAGATTATIPVTIIDDSIEDSGETVVLTLSPNDDYAMGVIGTYTLTIHNQELPEQQKNICERHDAFESGHVVIRKLAFENRKKKNKYPWGLGGLVVSGHEICNLSNKGITSLTANDFNGLSHINALLLGGNALTSLPQGVFNKLPNLYYLDLHDTSLTSLPSNMFNGLYNLRRLDLSYNSLTTLPAGVFNGLYKLRHLNLSYNSLTTLPAG
;
A
#
# COMPACT_ATOMS: atom_id res chain seq x y z
N MET A 1 -23.62 5.53 -32.19
CA MET A 1 -23.97 4.89 -33.48
C MET A 1 -24.68 5.91 -34.36
N VAL A 2 -24.10 6.28 -35.51
CA VAL A 2 -24.79 7.08 -36.54
C VAL A 2 -25.69 6.12 -37.31
N LEU A 3 -27.01 6.20 -37.15
CA LEU A 3 -27.92 5.48 -38.03
C LEU A 3 -27.86 6.12 -39.42
N GLY A 4 -27.66 5.32 -40.45
CA GLY A 4 -27.69 5.78 -41.84
C GLY A 4 -29.03 6.44 -42.22
N PRO A 5 -29.09 7.18 -43.33
CA PRO A 5 -30.16 8.16 -43.62
C PRO A 5 -31.55 7.58 -43.93
N ASN A 6 -31.74 6.27 -43.88
CA ASN A 6 -32.98 5.61 -44.30
C ASN A 6 -33.59 4.80 -43.15
N ILE A 7 -34.70 5.30 -42.59
CA ILE A 7 -35.60 4.51 -41.74
C ILE A 7 -36.74 4.03 -42.63
N CYS A 8 -36.76 2.74 -42.96
CA CYS A 8 -37.84 2.11 -43.72
C CYS A 8 -38.45 0.99 -42.87
N ASN A 9 -39.78 0.90 -42.84
CA ASN A 9 -40.54 -0.10 -42.09
C ASN A 9 -40.57 -1.44 -42.89
N PRO A 10 -39.95 -2.53 -42.42
CA PRO A 10 -40.07 -3.84 -43.04
C PRO A 10 -40.88 -4.74 -42.10
N GLY A 11 -42.21 -4.60 -42.12
CA GLY A 11 -43.03 -5.48 -41.28
C GLY A 11 -44.48 -5.06 -41.11
N ASP A 12 -45.24 -5.04 -42.20
CA ASP A 12 -46.64 -5.49 -42.15
C ASP A 12 -46.85 -6.42 -43.36
N ASN A 13 -47.08 -7.70 -43.08
CA ASN A 13 -47.37 -8.73 -44.07
C ASN A 13 -48.81 -8.57 -44.56
N GLY A 14 -49.06 -7.54 -45.35
CA GLY A 14 -50.34 -7.29 -46.02
C GLY A 14 -50.10 -6.41 -47.22
N ALA A 15 -50.51 -6.89 -48.40
CA ALA A 15 -50.33 -6.23 -49.68
C ALA A 15 -50.79 -4.76 -49.67
N GLU A 16 -49.87 -3.80 -49.87
CA GLU A 16 -50.13 -2.52 -50.57
C GLU A 16 -48.84 -1.73 -50.84
N THR A 17 -48.80 -1.07 -51.99
CA THR A 17 -47.62 -0.50 -52.65
C THR A 17 -47.29 0.93 -52.22
N SER A 18 -47.04 1.19 -50.94
CA SER A 18 -46.46 2.49 -50.54
C SER A 18 -45.43 2.35 -49.40
N LYS A 19 -44.16 2.16 -49.78
CA LYS A 19 -43.03 2.28 -48.86
C LYS A 19 -42.81 3.76 -48.55
N THR A 20 -43.37 4.26 -47.46
CA THR A 20 -43.05 5.60 -46.96
C THR A 20 -41.72 5.52 -46.20
N CYS A 21 -40.60 5.78 -46.89
CA CYS A 21 -39.31 5.96 -46.21
C CYS A 21 -39.17 7.41 -45.76
N VAL A 22 -38.90 7.63 -44.47
CA VAL A 22 -38.61 8.94 -43.93
C VAL A 22 -37.10 9.15 -43.98
N ILE A 23 -36.65 10.10 -44.81
CA ILE A 23 -35.24 10.49 -44.90
C ILE A 23 -34.99 11.57 -43.84
N LEU A 24 -34.17 11.25 -42.85
CA LEU A 24 -33.75 12.22 -41.84
C LEU A 24 -32.50 12.96 -42.35
N TYR A 25 -32.65 14.26 -42.65
CA TYR A 25 -31.56 15.10 -43.17
C TYR A 25 -30.55 15.56 -42.09
N LYS A 26 -30.77 15.21 -40.82
CA LYS A 26 -29.85 15.51 -39.70
C LYS A 26 -29.72 14.31 -38.76
N PRO A 27 -28.52 14.01 -38.24
CA PRO A 27 -28.34 13.00 -37.21
C PRO A 27 -29.12 13.39 -35.95
N ILE A 28 -29.84 12.43 -35.38
CA ILE A 28 -30.52 12.59 -34.09
C ILE A 28 -29.45 12.77 -33.01
N ARG A 29 -29.39 13.94 -32.38
CA ARG A 29 -28.63 14.13 -31.15
C ARG A 29 -29.50 13.66 -29.98
N TRP A 30 -29.00 12.70 -29.22
CA TRP A 30 -29.64 12.26 -27.99
C TRP A 30 -29.52 13.37 -26.94
N PRO A 31 -30.53 13.57 -26.07
CA PRO A 31 -30.39 14.42 -24.90
C PRO A 31 -29.22 13.92 -24.04
N GLU A 32 -28.41 14.83 -23.51
CA GLU A 32 -27.15 14.57 -22.75
C GLU A 32 -27.34 13.78 -21.43
N ALA A 33 -28.50 13.17 -21.19
CA ALA A 33 -28.80 12.45 -19.96
C ALA A 33 -29.57 11.15 -20.24
N ILE A 34 -28.86 10.12 -20.71
CA ILE A 34 -29.29 8.73 -20.50
C ILE A 34 -28.23 8.08 -19.59
N THR A 35 -28.34 8.37 -18.30
CA THR A 35 -27.55 7.70 -17.26
C THR A 35 -28.20 6.35 -16.97
N SER A 36 -27.63 5.32 -17.59
CA SER A 36 -27.85 3.89 -17.30
C SER A 36 -29.27 3.46 -16.93
N ILE A 37 -30.03 2.99 -17.92
CA ILE A 37 -31.11 2.04 -17.64
C ILE A 37 -30.90 0.88 -18.61
N GLY A 38 -30.60 -0.30 -18.08
CA GLY A 38 -30.54 -1.51 -18.89
C GLY A 38 -31.90 -1.75 -19.56
N GLY A 39 -31.92 -1.88 -20.89
CA GLY A 39 -33.13 -2.11 -21.67
C GLY A 39 -32.92 -1.86 -23.17
N GLU A 40 -33.79 -2.44 -23.99
CA GLU A 40 -33.89 -2.12 -25.42
C GLU A 40 -34.51 -0.73 -25.57
N PHE A 41 -33.82 0.17 -26.29
CA PHE A 41 -34.34 1.50 -26.58
C PHE A 41 -35.02 1.51 -27.94
N ARG A 42 -36.11 2.28 -28.07
CA ARG A 42 -36.80 2.51 -29.34
C ARG A 42 -36.91 4.01 -29.55
N ALA A 43 -36.46 4.51 -30.70
CA ALA A 43 -36.71 5.88 -31.09
C ALA A 43 -38.09 5.97 -31.76
N TYR A 44 -38.81 7.06 -31.49
CA TYR A 44 -40.10 7.35 -32.08
C TYR A 44 -40.03 8.70 -32.79
N VAL A 45 -40.44 8.73 -34.05
CA VAL A 45 -40.53 9.96 -34.85
C VAL A 45 -41.98 10.12 -35.30
N GLU A 46 -42.62 11.20 -34.87
CA GLU A 46 -43.93 11.63 -35.37
C GLU A 46 -43.77 12.65 -36.50
N TYR A 47 -44.60 12.52 -37.53
CA TYR A 47 -44.69 13.46 -38.63
C TYR A 47 -46.16 13.63 -39.04
N ARG A 48 -46.47 14.70 -39.78
CA ARG A 48 -47.78 14.84 -40.42
C ARG A 48 -47.76 14.22 -41.81
N ASP A 49 -48.70 13.33 -42.10
CA ASP A 49 -48.86 12.76 -43.43
C ASP A 49 -49.39 13.80 -44.44
N GLY A 50 -49.44 13.43 -45.73
CA GLY A 50 -49.94 14.30 -46.80
C GLY A 50 -51.41 14.73 -46.64
N ASN A 51 -52.14 14.12 -45.71
CA ASN A 51 -53.53 14.45 -45.37
C ASN A 51 -53.64 15.27 -44.06
N GLY A 52 -52.50 15.64 -43.45
CA GLY A 52 -52.44 16.41 -42.22
C GLY A 52 -52.73 15.60 -40.95
N ASN A 53 -52.74 14.28 -41.00
CA ASN A 53 -52.86 13.43 -39.80
C ASN A 53 -51.49 13.15 -39.19
N TRP A 54 -51.44 12.94 -37.88
CA TRP A 54 -50.21 12.48 -37.22
C TRP A 54 -49.95 11.01 -37.54
N ALA A 55 -48.78 10.72 -38.09
CA ALA A 55 -48.26 9.38 -38.34
C ALA A 55 -46.91 9.22 -37.62
N GLY A 56 -46.60 8.01 -37.13
CA GLY A 56 -45.37 7.75 -36.39
C GLY A 56 -44.60 6.55 -36.94
N VAL A 57 -43.27 6.67 -37.00
CA VAL A 57 -42.37 5.52 -37.28
C VAL A 57 -41.68 5.09 -35.98
N ARG A 58 -41.75 3.79 -35.68
CA ARG A 58 -40.98 3.15 -34.60
C ARG A 58 -39.77 2.46 -35.20
N THR A 59 -38.60 2.67 -34.62
CA THR A 59 -37.42 1.86 -34.97
C THR A 59 -37.57 0.45 -34.40
N ASN A 60 -36.89 -0.53 -35.01
CA ASN A 60 -36.64 -1.81 -34.36
C ASN A 60 -35.93 -1.58 -33.02
N ALA A 61 -35.99 -2.57 -32.13
CA ALA A 61 -35.24 -2.57 -30.88
C ALA A 61 -33.77 -2.25 -31.17
N ILE A 62 -33.30 -1.14 -30.63
CA ILE A 62 -31.88 -0.82 -30.60
C ILE A 62 -31.37 -1.58 -29.37
N GLY A 63 -30.38 -2.46 -29.57
CA GLY A 63 -29.75 -3.21 -28.48
C GLY A 63 -29.28 -2.29 -27.35
N PRO A 64 -28.85 -2.85 -26.20
CA PRO A 64 -28.52 -2.07 -25.01
C PRO A 64 -27.61 -0.90 -25.36
N ILE A 65 -28.03 0.34 -25.02
CA ILE A 65 -27.17 1.52 -25.12
C ILE A 65 -26.10 1.35 -24.05
N THR A 66 -24.95 0.77 -24.41
CA THR A 66 -23.77 0.85 -23.57
C THR A 66 -23.29 2.30 -23.63
N SER A 67 -23.28 2.96 -22.47
CA SER A 67 -22.69 4.30 -22.35
C SER A 67 -21.26 4.24 -22.86
N ALA A 68 -20.90 5.14 -23.78
CA ALA A 68 -19.51 5.32 -24.15
C ALA A 68 -18.73 5.67 -22.87
N GLY A 69 -17.75 4.86 -22.49
CA GLY A 69 -17.17 4.89 -21.15
C GLY A 69 -15.72 4.46 -21.11
N ILE A 70 -14.92 5.23 -20.36
CA ILE A 70 -13.53 4.89 -19.98
C ILE A 70 -13.53 4.26 -18.58
N SER A 71 -12.76 3.19 -18.37
CA SER A 71 -12.59 2.56 -17.05
C SER A 71 -11.22 1.93 -16.92
N PHE A 72 -10.71 1.79 -15.70
CA PHE A 72 -9.65 0.81 -15.44
C PHE A 72 -10.15 -0.61 -15.69
N SER A 73 -9.25 -1.54 -16.01
CA SER A 73 -9.58 -2.95 -16.25
C SER A 73 -9.96 -3.70 -14.97
N GLN A 74 -9.54 -3.20 -13.82
CA GLN A 74 -9.82 -3.73 -12.47
C GLN A 74 -9.73 -2.59 -11.45
N GLU A 75 -10.21 -2.82 -10.22
CA GLU A 75 -10.23 -1.80 -9.16
C GLU A 75 -8.90 -1.68 -8.40
N SER A 76 -8.13 -2.77 -8.32
CA SER A 76 -6.89 -2.80 -7.56
C SER A 76 -5.92 -3.89 -8.02
N ASP A 77 -4.68 -3.80 -7.54
CA ASP A 77 -3.66 -4.85 -7.65
C ASP A 77 -2.62 -4.71 -6.53
N SER A 78 -1.76 -5.70 -6.39
CA SER A 78 -0.67 -5.71 -5.41
C SER A 78 0.61 -6.26 -6.03
N VAL A 79 1.73 -5.58 -5.82
CA VAL A 79 3.04 -5.97 -6.35
C VAL A 79 4.12 -5.83 -5.29
N GLU A 80 5.18 -6.62 -5.42
CA GLU A 80 6.43 -6.41 -4.68
C GLU A 80 7.22 -5.25 -5.31
N GLU A 81 8.07 -4.59 -4.53
CA GLU A 81 8.89 -3.45 -4.98
C GLU A 81 9.89 -3.80 -6.11
N ASP A 82 10.28 -5.07 -6.22
CA ASP A 82 11.22 -5.57 -7.23
C ASP A 82 10.58 -5.85 -8.61
N VAL A 83 9.28 -5.60 -8.77
CA VAL A 83 8.54 -5.86 -10.02
C VAL A 83 9.03 -5.01 -11.21
N GLY A 84 9.71 -3.89 -10.93
CA GLY A 84 10.16 -2.95 -11.95
C GLY A 84 9.00 -2.11 -12.49
N THR A 85 8.42 -2.44 -13.64
CA THR A 85 7.31 -1.64 -14.22
C THR A 85 6.00 -2.40 -14.21
N HIS A 86 5.02 -1.84 -13.50
CA HIS A 86 3.65 -2.32 -13.48
C HIS A 86 2.79 -1.59 -14.52
N ASN A 87 2.01 -2.32 -15.31
CA ASN A 87 1.19 -1.76 -16.38
C ASN A 87 -0.29 -1.76 -15.97
N VAL A 88 -0.81 -0.60 -15.59
CA VAL A 88 -2.21 -0.43 -15.20
C VAL A 88 -3.09 -0.43 -16.44
N GLY A 89 -3.98 -1.43 -16.55
CA GLY A 89 -4.87 -1.59 -17.69
C GLY A 89 -6.04 -0.61 -17.70
N VAL A 90 -6.35 -0.09 -18.87
CA VAL A 90 -7.47 0.81 -19.14
C VAL A 90 -8.31 0.24 -20.29
N THR A 91 -9.62 0.32 -20.16
CA THR A 91 -10.62 -0.15 -21.13
C THR A 91 -11.49 1.00 -21.60
N LEU A 92 -11.82 0.99 -22.89
CA LEU A 92 -12.70 1.96 -23.53
C LEU A 92 -13.77 1.22 -24.33
N ASN A 93 -15.01 1.64 -24.16
CA ASN A 93 -16.12 1.13 -24.95
C ASN A 93 -16.98 2.30 -25.44
N PRO A 94 -17.34 2.41 -26.73
CA PRO A 94 -16.78 1.63 -27.84
C PRO A 94 -15.33 2.02 -28.15
N ALA A 95 -14.70 1.31 -29.10
CA ALA A 95 -13.39 1.72 -29.63
C ALA A 95 -13.50 3.09 -30.35
N PRO A 96 -12.48 3.96 -30.25
CA PRO A 96 -12.54 5.29 -30.82
C PRO A 96 -12.20 5.28 -32.30
N ALA A 97 -12.79 6.18 -33.08
CA ALA A 97 -12.52 6.30 -34.51
C ALA A 97 -11.16 6.97 -34.82
N ALA A 98 -10.58 7.67 -33.84
CA ALA A 98 -9.27 8.31 -33.89
C ALA A 98 -8.55 8.06 -32.56
N ASN A 99 -7.26 8.39 -32.46
CA ASN A 99 -6.57 8.32 -31.18
C ASN A 99 -7.25 9.28 -30.17
N THR A 100 -7.67 8.74 -29.04
CA THR A 100 -8.38 9.50 -28.00
C THR A 100 -7.56 9.50 -26.71
N THR A 101 -7.50 10.64 -26.05
CA THR A 101 -6.71 10.84 -24.83
C THR A 101 -7.61 11.04 -23.60
N PHE A 102 -7.14 10.54 -22.46
CA PHE A 102 -7.76 10.71 -21.16
C PHE A 102 -6.71 11.16 -20.17
N THR A 103 -7.06 12.08 -19.28
CA THR A 103 -6.17 12.52 -18.20
C THR A 103 -6.35 11.63 -16.98
N TYR A 104 -5.27 11.45 -16.22
CA TYR A 104 -5.33 10.82 -14.90
C TYR A 104 -4.52 11.64 -13.89
N THR A 105 -4.89 11.51 -12.63
CA THR A 105 -4.14 12.05 -11.48
C THR A 105 -3.64 10.90 -10.62
N VAL A 106 -2.56 11.15 -9.89
CA VAL A 106 -1.91 10.18 -9.00
C VAL A 106 -1.94 10.73 -7.58
N SER A 107 -2.35 9.88 -6.63
CA SER A 107 -2.39 10.14 -5.20
C SER A 107 -2.07 8.83 -4.46
N GLY A 108 -2.35 8.75 -3.16
CA GLY A 108 -2.10 7.57 -2.35
C GLY A 108 -1.23 7.90 -1.14
N THR A 109 -0.67 6.86 -0.53
CA THR A 109 0.24 7.00 0.61
C THR A 109 1.71 6.97 0.18
N ALA A 110 2.01 6.33 -0.96
CA ALA A 110 3.36 6.21 -1.47
C ALA A 110 3.93 7.57 -1.94
N THR A 111 5.23 7.75 -1.75
CA THR A 111 6.00 8.95 -2.06
C THR A 111 6.63 8.86 -3.46
N ALA A 112 6.21 9.76 -4.35
CA ALA A 112 6.77 9.86 -5.70
C ALA A 112 8.28 10.17 -5.67
N GLY A 113 9.06 9.40 -6.42
CA GLY A 113 10.51 9.48 -6.49
C GLY A 113 11.25 8.67 -5.42
N SER A 114 10.55 8.20 -4.39
CA SER A 114 11.05 7.23 -3.42
C SER A 114 10.54 5.83 -3.75
N ASP A 115 9.21 5.66 -3.83
CA ASP A 115 8.59 4.33 -3.94
C ASP A 115 8.15 4.02 -5.39
N PHE A 116 7.91 5.06 -6.19
CA PHE A 116 7.52 4.91 -7.58
C PHE A 116 7.90 6.14 -8.44
N THR A 117 7.96 5.93 -9.76
CA THR A 117 8.11 6.98 -10.77
C THR A 117 6.95 6.95 -11.76
N ILE A 118 6.07 7.95 -11.64
CA ILE A 118 5.12 8.39 -12.68
C ILE A 118 4.85 9.89 -12.46
N ALA A 119 4.43 10.61 -13.49
CA ALA A 119 3.99 11.99 -13.32
C ALA A 119 2.74 12.06 -12.42
N ASN A 120 2.69 13.04 -11.50
CA ASN A 120 1.53 13.27 -10.60
C ASN A 120 0.19 13.46 -11.35
N SER A 121 0.27 13.82 -12.63
CA SER A 121 -0.82 13.74 -13.58
C SER A 121 -0.26 13.39 -14.94
N GLY A 122 -1.01 12.63 -15.74
CA GLY A 122 -0.58 12.26 -17.07
C GLY A 122 -1.73 12.04 -18.04
N VAL A 123 -1.38 11.56 -19.22
CA VAL A 123 -2.34 11.27 -20.29
C VAL A 123 -2.17 9.81 -20.71
N VAL A 124 -3.27 9.07 -20.77
CA VAL A 124 -3.34 7.77 -21.45
C VAL A 124 -3.98 7.96 -22.82
N THR A 125 -3.38 7.36 -23.85
CA THR A 125 -3.90 7.41 -25.22
C THR A 125 -4.45 6.05 -25.60
N VAL A 126 -5.72 6.00 -25.96
CA VAL A 126 -6.35 4.81 -26.57
C VAL A 126 -6.27 4.97 -28.09
N PRO A 127 -5.53 4.10 -28.81
CA PRO A 127 -5.41 4.20 -30.25
C PRO A 127 -6.74 4.01 -30.99
N ALA A 128 -6.84 4.59 -32.19
CA ALA A 128 -7.98 4.38 -33.07
C ALA A 128 -8.25 2.88 -33.29
N GLY A 129 -9.50 2.45 -33.10
CA GLY A 129 -9.92 1.05 -33.24
C GLY A 129 -9.55 0.13 -32.07
N ALA A 130 -8.77 0.60 -31.08
CA ALA A 130 -8.46 -0.18 -29.88
C ALA A 130 -9.51 0.03 -28.78
N THR A 131 -9.70 -0.99 -27.94
CA THR A 131 -10.55 -0.90 -26.74
C THR A 131 -9.73 -0.91 -25.45
N THR A 132 -8.40 -0.96 -25.54
CA THR A 132 -7.51 -1.05 -24.39
C THR A 132 -6.27 -0.17 -24.54
N ALA A 133 -5.74 0.28 -23.41
CA ALA A 133 -4.45 0.96 -23.27
C ALA A 133 -3.84 0.64 -21.89
N THR A 134 -2.59 1.03 -21.66
CA THR A 134 -1.92 0.86 -20.36
C THR A 134 -1.27 2.15 -19.89
N ILE A 135 -1.21 2.30 -18.57
CA ILE A 135 -0.44 3.36 -17.88
C ILE A 135 0.74 2.68 -17.17
N PRO A 136 2.00 2.91 -17.59
CA PRO A 136 3.15 2.33 -16.92
C PRO A 136 3.45 3.08 -15.63
N VAL A 137 3.58 2.34 -14.52
CA VAL A 137 4.04 2.82 -13.23
C VAL A 137 5.34 2.10 -12.93
N THR A 138 6.46 2.80 -12.87
CA THR A 138 7.74 2.21 -12.45
C THR A 138 7.80 2.21 -10.94
N ILE A 139 7.94 1.03 -10.34
CA ILE A 139 8.15 0.83 -8.91
C ILE A 139 9.65 0.89 -8.63
N ILE A 140 10.02 1.54 -7.55
CA ILE A 140 11.41 1.68 -7.12
C ILE A 140 11.63 0.65 -6.02
N ASP A 141 12.58 -0.25 -6.27
CA ASP A 141 13.11 -1.19 -5.27
C ASP A 141 14.04 -0.39 -4.35
N ASP A 142 13.61 -0.16 -3.11
CA ASP A 142 14.41 0.51 -2.11
C ASP A 142 14.71 -0.41 -0.91
N SER A 143 15.54 0.07 0.03
CA SER A 143 16.02 -0.76 1.13
C SER A 143 15.29 -0.46 2.45
N ILE A 144 14.18 0.26 2.41
CA ILE A 144 13.45 0.73 3.57
C ILE A 144 12.19 -0.11 3.73
N GLU A 145 12.16 -0.91 4.79
CA GLU A 145 10.99 -1.71 5.13
C GLU A 145 9.84 -0.79 5.59
N ASP A 146 8.91 -0.46 4.69
CA ASP A 146 7.68 0.25 5.01
C ASP A 146 6.48 -0.71 5.16
N SER A 147 5.56 -0.32 6.02
CA SER A 147 4.19 -0.83 5.99
C SER A 147 3.57 -0.52 4.63
N GLY A 148 3.30 -1.57 3.84
CA GLY A 148 2.88 -1.48 2.44
C GLY A 148 2.05 -0.25 2.07
N GLU A 149 2.50 0.45 1.03
CA GLU A 149 1.98 1.74 0.62
C GLU A 149 1.12 1.64 -0.64
N THR A 150 0.45 2.72 -1.00
CA THR A 150 -0.50 2.73 -2.12
C THR A 150 -0.24 3.83 -3.12
N VAL A 151 -0.36 3.49 -4.40
CA VAL A 151 -0.48 4.43 -5.52
C VAL A 151 -1.91 4.36 -6.04
N VAL A 152 -2.62 5.49 -6.00
CA VAL A 152 -4.02 5.60 -6.42
C VAL A 152 -4.10 6.45 -7.68
N LEU A 153 -4.55 5.85 -8.78
CA LEU A 153 -4.79 6.53 -10.05
C LEU A 153 -6.28 6.83 -10.21
N THR A 154 -6.62 8.06 -10.60
CA THR A 154 -8.01 8.47 -10.89
C THR A 154 -8.11 9.01 -12.31
N LEU A 155 -8.97 8.40 -13.13
CA LEU A 155 -9.25 8.83 -14.51
C LEU A 155 -10.22 10.01 -14.53
N SER A 156 -10.07 10.88 -15.52
CA SER A 156 -11.04 11.93 -15.86
C SER A 156 -11.65 11.66 -17.24
N PRO A 157 -12.98 11.82 -17.40
CA PRO A 157 -13.65 11.64 -18.68
C PRO A 157 -13.32 12.80 -19.64
N ASN A 158 -13.76 12.67 -20.89
CA ASN A 158 -13.72 13.77 -21.87
C ASN A 158 -15.12 13.97 -22.49
N ASP A 159 -15.23 14.89 -23.46
CA ASP A 159 -16.51 15.25 -24.08
C ASP A 159 -17.16 14.08 -24.86
N ASP A 160 -16.35 13.12 -25.34
CA ASP A 160 -16.81 12.00 -26.18
C ASP A 160 -17.12 10.74 -25.36
N TYR A 161 -16.47 10.56 -24.21
CA TYR A 161 -16.55 9.38 -23.36
C TYR A 161 -16.72 9.78 -21.89
N ALA A 162 -17.86 9.38 -21.33
CA ALA A 162 -18.14 9.54 -19.91
C ALA A 162 -17.25 8.61 -19.06
N MET A 163 -17.30 8.78 -17.74
CA MET A 163 -16.73 7.77 -16.84
C MET A 163 -17.54 6.49 -16.93
N GLY A 164 -16.84 5.37 -17.11
CA GLY A 164 -17.42 4.04 -16.98
C GLY A 164 -17.49 3.59 -15.52
N VAL A 165 -17.45 2.27 -15.32
CA VAL A 165 -17.69 1.65 -14.02
C VAL A 165 -16.54 1.89 -13.04
N ILE A 166 -15.29 1.75 -13.49
CA ILE A 166 -14.12 1.79 -12.62
C ILE A 166 -13.31 3.05 -12.92
N GLY A 167 -13.55 4.10 -12.14
CA GLY A 167 -12.87 5.39 -12.30
C GLY A 167 -11.60 5.57 -11.48
N THR A 168 -11.33 4.66 -10.55
CA THR A 168 -10.16 4.72 -9.66
C THR A 168 -9.52 3.33 -9.58
N TYR A 169 -8.19 3.31 -9.55
CA TYR A 169 -7.36 2.12 -9.44
C TYR A 169 -6.40 2.28 -8.27
N THR A 170 -6.30 1.26 -7.40
CA THR A 170 -5.38 1.25 -6.27
C THR A 170 -4.31 0.17 -6.45
N LEU A 171 -3.05 0.56 -6.56
CA LEU A 171 -1.91 -0.34 -6.50
C LEU A 171 -1.35 -0.36 -5.09
N THR A 172 -1.26 -1.53 -4.47
CA THR A 172 -0.53 -1.72 -3.21
C THR A 172 0.88 -2.19 -3.52
N ILE A 173 1.88 -1.51 -2.97
CA ILE A 173 3.29 -1.88 -3.07
C ILE A 173 3.67 -2.56 -1.76
N HIS A 174 4.19 -3.78 -1.87
CA HIS A 174 4.71 -4.58 -0.77
C HIS A 174 6.24 -4.54 -0.78
N ASN A 175 6.81 -4.52 0.43
CA ASN A 175 8.24 -4.67 0.61
C ASN A 175 8.66 -6.09 0.26
N GLN A 176 9.81 -6.23 -0.40
CA GLN A 176 10.36 -7.51 -0.78
C GLN A 176 10.58 -8.38 0.47
N GLU A 177 10.03 -9.59 0.47
CA GLU A 177 10.43 -10.58 1.47
C GLU A 177 11.85 -11.10 1.15
N LEU A 178 12.84 -10.64 1.91
CA LEU A 178 14.21 -11.15 1.81
C LEU A 178 14.21 -12.69 1.98
N PRO A 179 15.02 -13.44 1.21
CA PRO A 179 15.22 -14.87 1.45
C PRO A 179 15.61 -15.14 2.91
N GLU A 180 15.13 -16.22 3.51
CA GLU A 180 15.35 -16.54 4.94
C GLU A 180 16.85 -16.54 5.34
N GLN A 181 17.73 -16.89 4.40
CA GLN A 181 19.19 -16.90 4.59
C GLN A 181 19.83 -15.51 4.57
N GLN A 182 19.13 -14.52 4.03
CA GLN A 182 19.55 -13.11 3.95
C GLN A 182 18.90 -12.25 5.03
N LYS A 183 17.80 -12.73 5.62
CA LYS A 183 17.15 -12.06 6.75
C LYS A 183 18.12 -11.89 7.93
N ASN A 184 18.16 -10.68 8.48
CA ASN A 184 18.88 -10.40 9.71
C ASN A 184 18.15 -11.03 10.92
N ILE A 185 18.76 -10.96 12.10
CA ILE A 185 18.19 -11.63 13.28
C ILE A 185 16.80 -11.09 13.68
N CYS A 186 16.51 -9.81 13.44
CA CYS A 186 15.21 -9.21 13.75
C CYS A 186 14.13 -9.79 12.83
N GLU A 187 14.37 -9.73 11.52
CA GLU A 187 13.46 -10.23 10.48
C GLU A 187 13.16 -11.73 10.61
N ARG A 188 14.19 -12.56 10.89
CA ARG A 188 14.01 -14.01 11.08
C ARG A 188 13.10 -14.37 12.25
N HIS A 189 13.07 -13.52 13.29
CA HIS A 189 12.34 -13.80 14.53
C HIS A 189 11.03 -13.00 14.63
N ASP A 190 10.78 -12.05 13.72
CA ASP A 190 9.50 -11.33 13.60
C ASP A 190 8.42 -12.12 12.83
N ALA A 191 8.81 -13.11 12.02
CA ALA A 191 7.87 -13.94 11.27
C ALA A 191 7.22 -15.03 12.17
N PHE A 192 6.11 -14.72 12.85
CA PHE A 192 4.97 -15.65 13.10
C PHE A 192 3.84 -14.95 13.86
N GLU A 193 2.92 -14.31 13.13
CA GLU A 193 1.48 -14.23 13.42
C GLU A 193 0.76 -13.72 12.15
N SER A 194 0.30 -14.65 11.30
CA SER A 194 -0.68 -14.45 10.23
C SER A 194 -0.69 -13.10 9.48
N GLY A 195 -0.06 -13.07 8.30
CA GLY A 195 -0.56 -12.29 7.16
C GLY A 195 -0.30 -10.78 7.13
N HIS A 196 0.44 -10.22 8.08
CA HIS A 196 0.99 -8.87 7.96
C HIS A 196 2.35 -8.85 8.66
N VAL A 197 3.42 -8.60 7.91
CA VAL A 197 4.65 -8.07 8.50
C VAL A 197 4.27 -6.69 9.03
N VAL A 198 4.12 -6.58 10.34
CA VAL A 198 3.89 -5.29 10.98
C VAL A 198 5.19 -4.93 11.67
N ILE A 199 6.08 -4.21 10.98
CA ILE A 199 6.85 -3.18 11.67
C ILE A 199 5.79 -2.22 12.21
N ARG A 200 5.39 -2.41 13.47
CA ARG A 200 4.44 -1.50 14.09
C ARG A 200 5.18 -0.18 14.27
N LYS A 201 4.84 0.79 13.42
CA LYS A 201 4.53 2.13 13.92
C LYS A 201 3.47 1.91 15.01
N LEU A 202 3.89 1.85 16.28
CA LEU A 202 2.99 1.66 17.40
C LEU A 202 2.11 2.91 17.56
N ALA A 203 1.03 2.99 16.79
CA ALA A 203 -0.13 3.80 17.14
C ALA A 203 -0.94 3.01 18.18
N PHE A 204 -0.84 3.40 19.46
CA PHE A 204 -1.71 2.84 20.49
C PHE A 204 -3.07 3.55 20.45
N GLU A 205 -4.04 2.98 19.73
CA GLU A 205 -5.44 3.30 19.98
C GLU A 205 -5.88 2.73 21.34
N ASN A 206 -6.25 3.64 22.22
CA ASN A 206 -6.87 3.36 23.50
C ASN A 206 -8.30 2.83 23.30
N ARG A 207 -8.52 1.51 23.35
CA ARG A 207 -9.86 0.94 23.62
C ARG A 207 -9.80 -0.31 24.50
N LYS A 208 -9.82 -0.09 25.81
CA LYS A 208 -10.53 -0.93 26.81
C LYS A 208 -10.31 -2.47 26.81
N LYS A 209 -9.10 -3.01 26.63
CA LYS A 209 -8.81 -4.39 27.08
C LYS A 209 -7.48 -4.51 27.83
N LYS A 210 -7.57 -5.12 29.01
CA LYS A 210 -6.50 -5.45 29.95
C LYS A 210 -5.52 -6.45 29.29
N ASN A 211 -4.38 -5.96 28.80
CA ASN A 211 -3.12 -6.66 28.95
C ASN A 211 -2.03 -5.61 29.12
N LYS A 212 -1.62 -5.47 30.37
CA LYS A 212 -0.77 -4.43 30.92
C LYS A 212 0.63 -5.00 30.93
N TYR A 213 1.46 -4.71 29.93
CA TYR A 213 2.91 -4.95 30.06
C TYR A 213 3.40 -4.06 31.23
N PRO A 214 4.03 -4.65 32.26
CA PRO A 214 4.55 -3.88 33.37
C PRO A 214 5.76 -3.07 32.88
N TRP A 215 6.03 -1.94 33.53
CA TRP A 215 7.21 -1.06 33.33
C TRP A 215 7.13 -0.02 32.19
N GLY A 216 6.39 1.07 32.44
CA GLY A 216 6.92 2.42 32.15
C GLY A 216 7.23 2.83 30.69
N LEU A 217 6.59 2.22 29.69
CA LEU A 217 6.66 2.69 28.29
C LEU A 217 5.82 3.96 28.01
N GLY A 218 5.21 4.56 29.04
CA GLY A 218 4.53 5.85 28.96
C GLY A 218 5.52 6.96 28.56
N GLY A 219 5.69 7.17 27.26
CA GLY A 219 6.56 8.20 26.67
C GLY A 219 7.60 7.69 25.67
N LEU A 220 7.57 6.41 25.24
CA LEU A 220 8.57 5.83 24.34
C LEU A 220 8.11 5.66 22.89
N VAL A 221 7.23 6.51 22.41
CA VAL A 221 6.91 6.56 20.97
C VAL A 221 7.14 7.99 20.50
N VAL A 222 8.36 8.27 20.07
CA VAL A 222 8.59 9.35 19.13
C VAL A 222 8.32 8.73 17.77
N SER A 223 7.41 9.29 16.98
CA SER A 223 7.15 8.82 15.61
C SER A 223 8.47 8.72 14.83
N GLY A 224 8.71 7.57 14.17
CA GLY A 224 9.92 7.35 13.36
C GLY A 224 11.09 6.69 14.10
N HIS A 225 10.86 5.96 15.19
CA HIS A 225 11.87 5.09 15.81
C HIS A 225 11.65 3.63 15.39
N GLU A 226 12.69 2.99 14.86
CA GLU A 226 12.66 1.58 14.46
C GLU A 226 12.97 0.66 15.65
N ILE A 227 12.22 -0.43 15.78
CA ILE A 227 12.25 -1.33 16.94
C ILE A 227 12.49 -2.75 16.45
N CYS A 228 13.56 -3.38 16.94
CA CYS A 228 13.81 -4.82 16.79
C CYS A 228 13.32 -5.54 18.06
N ASN A 229 12.26 -6.34 17.94
CA ASN A 229 11.67 -7.05 19.07
C ASN A 229 11.95 -8.56 19.06
N LEU A 230 12.99 -8.95 19.78
CA LEU A 230 13.42 -10.33 19.97
C LEU A 230 12.98 -10.92 21.31
N SER A 231 12.04 -10.29 22.01
CA SER A 231 11.64 -10.71 23.35
C SER A 231 10.86 -12.03 23.32
N ASN A 232 11.14 -12.93 24.27
CA ASN A 232 10.48 -14.23 24.41
C ASN A 232 10.56 -15.13 23.16
N LYS A 233 11.68 -15.05 22.41
CA LYS A 233 11.88 -15.84 21.18
C LYS A 233 12.67 -17.13 21.41
N GLY A 234 12.97 -17.46 22.67
CA GLY A 234 13.72 -18.67 23.02
C GLY A 234 15.20 -18.60 22.62
N ILE A 235 15.74 -17.39 22.48
CA ILE A 235 17.15 -17.19 22.10
C ILE A 235 18.02 -17.60 23.29
N THR A 236 18.95 -18.52 23.04
CA THR A 236 19.86 -19.06 24.08
C THR A 236 21.29 -18.54 23.94
N SER A 237 21.65 -18.06 22.75
CA SER A 237 22.96 -17.48 22.47
C SER A 237 22.87 -16.43 21.37
N LEU A 238 23.84 -15.53 21.38
CA LEU A 238 24.08 -14.57 20.31
C LEU A 238 25.51 -14.74 19.81
N THR A 239 25.77 -14.31 18.58
CA THR A 239 27.10 -14.11 18.02
C THR A 239 27.47 -12.63 18.01
N ALA A 240 28.76 -12.30 17.94
CA ALA A 240 29.22 -10.91 17.90
C ALA A 240 28.72 -10.12 16.67
N ASN A 241 28.20 -10.81 15.65
CA ASN A 241 27.79 -10.24 14.37
C ASN A 241 26.27 -10.21 14.17
N ASP A 242 25.47 -10.70 15.13
CA ASP A 242 24.02 -10.86 14.94
C ASP A 242 23.29 -9.55 14.62
N PHE A 243 23.83 -8.42 15.08
CA PHE A 243 23.27 -7.09 14.86
C PHE A 243 24.08 -6.24 13.87
N ASN A 244 24.93 -6.86 13.04
CA ASN A 244 25.61 -6.15 11.96
C ASN A 244 24.60 -5.64 10.93
N GLY A 245 24.77 -4.41 10.44
CA GLY A 245 23.86 -3.78 9.47
C GLY A 245 22.64 -3.09 10.08
N LEU A 246 22.34 -3.32 11.35
CA LEU A 246 21.19 -2.75 12.05
C LEU A 246 21.49 -1.37 12.66
N SER A 247 22.25 -0.53 11.98
CA SER A 247 22.64 0.79 12.51
C SER A 247 21.48 1.77 12.62
N HIS A 248 20.35 1.47 11.97
CA HIS A 248 19.14 2.29 11.91
C HIS A 248 18.25 2.14 13.16
N ILE A 249 18.24 0.97 13.81
CA ILE A 249 17.31 0.70 14.93
C ILE A 249 17.55 1.61 16.14
N ASN A 250 16.46 1.96 16.83
CA ASN A 250 16.47 2.77 18.04
C ASN A 250 16.10 1.98 19.29
N ALA A 251 15.39 0.85 19.18
CA ALA A 251 15.12 -0.01 20.32
C ALA A 251 15.42 -1.47 20.00
N LEU A 252 16.11 -2.14 20.93
CA LEU A 252 16.39 -3.58 20.86
C LEU A 252 15.83 -4.23 22.11
N LEU A 253 14.84 -5.11 21.91
CA LEU A 253 14.17 -5.81 22.99
C LEU A 253 14.59 -7.28 23.00
N LEU A 254 15.37 -7.70 23.98
CA LEU A 254 15.86 -9.07 24.13
C LEU A 254 15.30 -9.76 25.39
N GLY A 255 14.33 -9.14 26.07
CA GLY A 255 13.85 -9.61 27.36
C GLY A 255 13.13 -10.97 27.31
N GLY A 256 13.17 -11.73 28.40
CA GLY A 256 12.53 -13.04 28.49
C GLY A 256 13.18 -14.12 27.62
N ASN A 257 14.48 -13.98 27.31
CA ASN A 257 15.28 -14.99 26.62
C ASN A 257 16.21 -15.73 27.61
N ALA A 258 16.94 -16.76 27.15
CA ALA A 258 17.82 -17.56 28.00
C ALA A 258 19.32 -17.26 27.71
N LEU A 259 19.66 -15.98 27.64
CA LEU A 259 21.02 -15.49 27.37
C LEU A 259 21.87 -15.50 28.64
N THR A 260 22.46 -16.65 28.98
CA THR A 260 23.32 -16.80 30.17
C THR A 260 24.59 -15.93 30.13
N SER A 261 25.02 -15.53 28.93
CA SER A 261 26.15 -14.64 28.67
C SER A 261 25.94 -13.86 27.36
N LEU A 262 26.69 -12.76 27.20
CA LEU A 262 26.69 -11.96 25.97
C LEU A 262 28.09 -11.95 25.34
N PRO A 263 28.21 -12.08 24.02
CA PRO A 263 29.48 -11.88 23.33
C PRO A 263 29.99 -10.45 23.51
N GLN A 264 31.31 -10.30 23.65
CA GLN A 264 31.91 -8.97 23.74
C GLN A 264 31.61 -8.15 22.49
N GLY A 265 31.06 -6.95 22.68
CA GLY A 265 30.83 -5.99 21.61
C GLY A 265 29.66 -6.30 20.68
N VAL A 266 28.76 -7.23 21.05
CA VAL A 266 27.59 -7.59 20.23
C VAL A 266 26.70 -6.38 19.88
N PHE A 267 26.71 -5.31 20.69
CA PHE A 267 25.94 -4.08 20.43
C PHE A 267 26.76 -2.94 19.78
N ASN A 268 28.04 -3.14 19.47
CA ASN A 268 28.93 -2.05 19.01
C ASN A 268 28.49 -1.42 17.66
N LYS A 269 27.64 -2.10 16.89
CA LYS A 269 27.14 -1.65 15.58
C LYS A 269 25.77 -0.97 15.65
N LEU A 270 25.30 -0.64 16.85
CA LEU A 270 24.00 -0.01 17.11
C LEU A 270 24.15 1.44 17.64
N PRO A 271 24.77 2.36 16.88
CA PRO A 271 25.10 3.70 17.39
C PRO A 271 23.85 4.57 17.66
N ASN A 272 22.71 4.26 17.04
CA ASN A 272 21.46 4.99 17.18
C ASN A 272 20.53 4.44 18.27
N LEU A 273 20.97 3.41 18.99
CA LEU A 273 20.17 2.75 20.01
C LEU A 273 19.82 3.73 21.13
N TYR A 274 18.52 3.87 21.37
CA TYR A 274 17.90 4.70 22.40
C TYR A 274 17.50 3.87 23.62
N TYR A 275 16.97 2.66 23.38
CA TYR A 275 16.51 1.73 24.41
C TYR A 275 17.07 0.32 24.17
N LEU A 276 17.70 -0.24 25.21
CA LEU A 276 18.13 -1.62 25.25
C LEU A 276 17.47 -2.32 26.41
N ASP A 277 16.74 -3.40 26.10
CA ASP A 277 16.07 -4.23 27.08
C ASP A 277 16.68 -5.63 27.13
N LEU A 278 17.28 -5.97 28.27
CA LEU A 278 17.88 -7.26 28.59
C LEU A 278 17.26 -7.84 29.87
N HIS A 279 16.03 -7.43 30.23
CA HIS A 279 15.37 -7.93 31.43
C HIS A 279 15.10 -9.44 31.33
N ASP A 280 15.19 -10.15 32.45
CA ASP A 280 14.85 -11.58 32.51
C ASP A 280 15.55 -12.40 31.41
N THR A 281 16.87 -12.18 31.25
CA THR A 281 17.69 -12.90 30.27
C THR A 281 18.58 -13.98 30.88
N SER A 282 18.52 -14.17 32.20
CA SER A 282 19.39 -15.10 32.96
C SER A 282 20.88 -14.78 32.93
N LEU A 283 21.25 -13.51 32.71
CA LEU A 283 22.65 -13.08 32.69
C LEU A 283 23.30 -13.23 34.07
N THR A 284 24.49 -13.82 34.11
CA THR A 284 25.27 -14.02 35.36
C THR A 284 26.44 -13.04 35.49
N SER A 285 26.92 -12.51 34.37
CA SER A 285 28.01 -11.53 34.29
C SER A 285 27.88 -10.69 33.01
N LEU A 286 28.62 -9.57 32.96
CA LEU A 286 28.74 -8.72 31.77
C LEU A 286 30.22 -8.60 31.37
N PRO A 287 30.54 -8.56 30.06
CA PRO A 287 31.85 -8.11 29.59
C PRO A 287 32.15 -6.65 30.00
N SER A 288 33.42 -6.31 30.22
CA SER A 288 33.83 -4.97 30.70
C SER A 288 33.47 -3.80 29.76
N ASN A 289 33.36 -4.07 28.46
CA ASN A 289 33.04 -3.07 27.44
C ASN A 289 31.70 -3.39 26.75
N MET A 290 30.76 -3.99 27.48
CA MET A 290 29.49 -4.49 26.91
C MET A 290 28.72 -3.43 26.12
N PHE A 291 28.67 -2.19 26.63
CA PHE A 291 27.85 -1.12 26.06
C PHE A 291 28.66 -0.05 25.31
N ASN A 292 29.89 -0.38 24.91
CA ASN A 292 30.72 0.55 24.16
C ASN A 292 30.06 0.90 22.80
N GLY A 293 30.19 2.15 22.36
CA GLY A 293 29.58 2.63 21.13
C GLY A 293 28.11 3.05 21.23
N LEU A 294 27.41 2.75 22.34
CA LEU A 294 26.00 3.10 22.54
C LEU A 294 25.81 4.54 23.04
N TYR A 295 26.41 5.51 22.33
CA TYR A 295 26.46 6.92 22.75
C TYR A 295 25.08 7.61 22.85
N ASN A 296 24.08 7.06 22.18
CA ASN A 296 22.71 7.58 22.18
C ASN A 296 21.78 6.92 23.20
N LEU A 297 22.26 5.89 23.91
CA LEU A 297 21.44 5.10 24.81
C LEU A 297 20.93 5.97 25.97
N ARG A 298 19.61 5.94 26.18
CA ARG A 298 18.93 6.69 27.24
C ARG A 298 18.29 5.79 28.28
N ARG A 299 17.94 4.57 27.89
CA ARG A 299 17.33 3.57 28.77
C ARG A 299 18.02 2.24 28.60
N LEU A 300 18.41 1.64 29.73
CA LEU A 300 19.00 0.32 29.81
C LEU A 300 18.27 -0.47 30.90
N ASP A 301 17.64 -1.57 30.52
CA ASP A 301 17.04 -2.52 31.46
C ASP A 301 17.88 -3.80 31.53
N LEU A 302 18.38 -4.10 32.73
CA LEU A 302 19.14 -5.30 33.09
C LEU A 302 18.48 -6.02 34.28
N SER A 303 17.22 -5.70 34.58
CA SER A 303 16.52 -6.26 35.73
C SER A 303 16.20 -7.74 35.57
N TYR A 304 15.86 -8.40 36.68
CA TYR A 304 15.51 -9.82 36.70
C TYR A 304 16.60 -10.72 36.10
N ASN A 305 17.87 -10.37 36.33
CA ASN A 305 19.00 -11.19 35.96
C ASN A 305 19.66 -11.79 37.21
N SER A 306 20.76 -12.52 37.02
CA SER A 306 21.53 -13.14 38.11
C SER A 306 22.91 -12.49 38.26
N LEU A 307 23.03 -11.20 37.95
CA LEU A 307 24.29 -10.47 38.06
C LEU A 307 24.71 -10.38 39.54
N THR A 308 25.92 -10.83 39.84
CA THR A 308 26.50 -10.78 41.20
C THR A 308 27.48 -9.62 41.38
N THR A 309 28.11 -9.20 40.29
CA THR A 309 29.01 -8.05 40.21
C THR A 309 28.81 -7.33 38.88
N LEU A 310 29.29 -6.08 38.79
CA LEU A 310 29.39 -5.34 37.54
C LEU A 310 30.86 -4.99 37.30
N PRO A 311 31.38 -5.15 36.06
CA PRO A 311 32.73 -4.71 35.75
C PRO A 311 32.91 -3.21 35.99
N ALA A 312 34.12 -2.82 36.40
CA ALA A 312 34.49 -1.41 36.54
C ALA A 312 34.34 -0.68 35.19
N GLY A 313 33.66 0.47 35.21
CA GLY A 313 33.44 1.29 34.02
C GLY A 313 32.52 0.66 32.96
N VAL A 314 31.73 -0.38 33.26
CA VAL A 314 30.86 -1.05 32.26
C VAL A 314 29.85 -0.10 31.58
N PHE A 315 29.50 1.02 32.24
CA PHE A 315 28.62 2.06 31.71
C PHE A 315 29.36 3.28 31.16
N ASN A 316 30.70 3.22 31.06
CA ASN A 316 31.48 4.32 30.49
C ASN A 316 31.08 4.57 29.04
N GLY A 317 30.99 5.84 28.65
CA GLY A 317 30.57 6.23 27.31
C GLY A 317 29.05 6.35 27.12
N LEU A 318 28.22 5.90 28.07
CA LEU A 318 26.77 6.06 28.04
C LEU A 318 26.33 7.47 28.47
N TYR A 319 26.87 8.50 27.83
CA TYR A 319 26.72 9.90 28.24
C TYR A 319 25.28 10.42 28.22
N LYS A 320 24.37 9.77 27.49
CA LYS A 320 22.95 10.13 27.41
C LYS A 320 22.05 9.27 28.30
N LEU A 321 22.60 8.33 29.09
CA LEU A 321 21.79 7.42 29.89
C LEU A 321 20.99 8.19 30.94
N ARG A 322 19.68 7.97 30.98
CA ARG A 322 18.73 8.61 31.90
C ARG A 322 18.06 7.62 32.85
N HIS A 323 17.90 6.38 32.39
CA HIS A 323 17.25 5.32 33.16
C HIS A 323 18.08 4.06 33.07
N LEU A 324 18.50 3.57 34.24
CA LEU A 324 19.19 2.30 34.40
C LEU A 324 18.40 1.46 35.40
N ASN A 325 17.94 0.29 34.98
CA ASN A 325 17.23 -0.65 35.85
C ASN A 325 18.11 -1.88 36.11
N LEU A 326 18.53 -2.05 37.36
CA LEU A 326 19.33 -3.20 37.83
C LEU A 326 18.57 -4.02 38.89
N SER A 327 17.27 -3.76 39.07
CA SER A 327 16.46 -4.42 40.10
C SER A 327 16.40 -5.94 39.89
N TYR A 328 16.13 -6.69 40.97
CA TYR A 328 16.05 -8.16 40.90
C TYR A 328 17.30 -8.81 40.29
N ASN A 329 18.47 -8.34 40.72
CA ASN A 329 19.75 -9.00 40.56
C ASN A 329 20.31 -9.41 41.93
N SER A 330 21.47 -10.08 41.93
CA SER A 330 22.19 -10.51 43.14
C SER A 330 23.41 -9.62 43.46
N LEU A 331 23.34 -8.34 43.08
CA LEU A 331 24.43 -7.38 43.27
C LEU A 331 24.61 -7.06 44.76
N THR A 332 25.82 -7.26 45.27
CA THR A 332 26.19 -6.91 46.65
C THR A 332 26.87 -5.55 46.75
N THR A 333 27.50 -5.10 45.66
CA THR A 333 28.24 -3.84 45.57
C THR A 333 28.11 -3.24 44.17
N LEU A 334 28.36 -1.94 44.06
CA LEU A 334 28.53 -1.27 42.78
C LEU A 334 30.02 -0.95 42.58
N PRO A 335 30.56 -1.13 41.36
CA PRO A 335 31.93 -0.76 41.06
C PRO A 335 32.12 0.75 41.16
N ALA A 336 33.36 1.19 41.39
CA ALA A 336 33.71 2.60 41.27
C ALA A 336 33.40 3.09 39.85
N GLY A 337 32.76 4.26 39.76
CA GLY A 337 32.41 4.94 38.51
C GLY A 337 33.59 5.63 37.86
#